data_AF-A0A2H9PUE4-F1
#
_entry.id   AF-A0A2H9PUE4-F1
#
_cell.length_a   1.000
_cell.length_b   1.000
_cell.length_c   1.000
_cell.angle_alpha   90.00
_cell.angle_beta   90.00
_cell.angle_gamma   90.00
#
_symmetry.space_group_name_H-M   'P 1'
#
loop_
_entity.id
_entity.type
_entity.pdbx_description
1 polymer ?
#
loop_
_entity_poly.entity_id
_entity_poly.type
_entity_poly.pdbx_seq_one_letter_code
_entity_poly.pdbx_strand_id
1 'polypeptide(L)'
;MKAIAEVLVGAQAYAAQELTLLGCTVTGQQDGLVFFDADDATTYRACYRSQSSERICKALDLQDLEGSFCVRARVLSDDVATPAAEATIGARLLEECRSAGVETKVDLSSPKAMVRATIVPQGDDTSGEVLGIDLSGDIGKRDYKVFASRSSL
;
A
#
# COMPACT_ATOMS: atom_id res chain seq x y z
N MET A 1 -14.81 -0.54 4.91
CA MET A 1 -13.51 -1.11 4.51
C MET A 1 -12.41 -0.44 5.34
N LYS A 2 -11.48 -1.23 5.88
CA LYS A 2 -10.24 -0.71 6.49
C LYS A 2 -9.22 -0.47 5.39
N ALA A 3 -8.63 0.72 5.35
CA ALA A 3 -7.69 1.13 4.33
C ALA A 3 -6.49 1.89 4.93
N ILE A 4 -5.43 1.95 4.14
CA ILE A 4 -4.13 2.51 4.51
C ILE A 4 -3.72 3.46 3.38
N ALA A 5 -3.41 4.71 3.71
CA ALA A 5 -2.76 5.63 2.80
C ALA A 5 -1.26 5.65 3.11
N GLU A 6 -0.44 5.30 2.12
CA GLU A 6 1.00 5.55 2.14
C GLU A 6 1.25 7.01 1.81
N VAL A 7 2.04 7.71 2.62
CA VAL A 7 2.32 9.14 2.48
C VAL A 7 3.80 9.42 2.71
N LEU A 8 4.24 10.62 2.34
CA LEU A 8 5.58 11.08 2.73
C LEU A 8 5.69 11.15 4.26
N VAL A 9 6.83 10.73 4.81
CA VAL A 9 7.11 10.86 6.25
C VAL A 9 7.07 12.34 6.64
N GLY A 10 6.29 12.68 7.67
CA GLY A 10 6.02 14.05 8.11
C GLY A 10 4.76 14.69 7.49
N ALA A 11 4.14 14.06 6.47
CA ALA A 11 2.93 14.58 5.82
C ALA A 11 1.62 13.97 6.33
N GLN A 12 1.65 13.12 7.36
CA GLN A 12 0.49 12.33 7.82
C GLN A 12 -0.66 13.19 8.32
N ALA A 13 -0.36 14.25 9.07
CA ALA A 13 -1.40 15.13 9.60
C ALA A 13 -2.17 15.84 8.47
N TYR A 14 -1.45 16.28 7.43
CA TYR A 14 -2.04 16.87 6.24
C TYR A 14 -2.87 15.84 5.46
N ALA A 15 -2.34 14.64 5.27
CA ALA A 15 -3.05 13.56 4.57
C ALA A 15 -4.30 13.10 5.31
N ALA A 16 -4.25 13.00 6.65
CA ALA A 16 -5.39 12.68 7.48
C ALA A 16 -6.51 13.72 7.35
N GLN A 17 -6.15 15.01 7.31
CA GLN A 17 -7.12 16.08 7.09
C GLN A 17 -7.73 15.98 5.67
N GLU A 18 -6.91 15.75 4.64
CA GLU A 18 -7.40 15.55 3.27
C GLU A 18 -8.37 14.36 3.18
N LEU A 19 -8.02 13.21 3.75
CA LEU A 19 -8.87 12.01 3.74
C LEU A 19 -10.19 12.24 4.47
N THR A 20 -10.18 13.01 5.57
CA THR A 20 -11.40 13.40 6.29
C THR A 20 -12.30 14.28 5.42
N LEU A 21 -11.72 15.25 4.69
CA LEU A 21 -12.47 16.10 3.74
C LEU A 21 -13.03 15.29 2.57
N LEU A 22 -12.35 14.20 2.19
CA LEU A 22 -12.82 13.23 1.20
C LEU A 22 -13.85 12.25 1.78
N GLY A 23 -14.29 12.41 3.03
CA GLY A 23 -15.34 11.63 3.68
C GLY A 23 -14.87 10.33 4.33
N CYS A 24 -13.56 10.12 4.46
CA CYS A 24 -13.01 8.97 5.19
C CYS A 24 -13.04 9.21 6.70
N THR A 25 -13.11 8.16 7.51
CA THR A 25 -12.94 8.23 8.96
C THR A 25 -11.52 7.82 9.32
N VAL A 26 -10.66 8.78 9.69
CA VAL A 26 -9.27 8.48 10.09
C VAL A 26 -9.26 7.77 11.44
N THR A 27 -8.59 6.61 11.51
CA THR A 27 -8.53 5.75 12.70
C THR A 27 -7.15 5.73 13.35
N GLY A 28 -6.10 6.16 12.64
CA GLY A 28 -4.75 6.23 13.19
C GLY A 28 -3.75 6.87 12.23
N GLN A 29 -2.58 7.22 12.76
CA GLN A 29 -1.44 7.74 12.00
C GLN A 29 -0.15 7.12 12.53
N GLN A 30 0.79 6.85 11.63
CA GLN A 30 2.15 6.39 11.93
C GLN A 30 3.12 6.99 10.91
N ASP A 31 4.43 6.94 11.15
CA ASP A 31 5.43 7.37 10.16
C ASP A 31 5.21 6.78 8.77
N GLY A 32 4.89 7.70 7.83
CA GLY A 32 4.58 7.38 6.43
C GLY A 32 3.21 6.76 6.16
N LEU A 33 2.32 6.64 7.16
CA LEU A 33 1.04 5.93 7.04
C LEU A 33 -0.13 6.68 7.69
N VAL A 34 -1.29 6.65 7.05
CA VAL A 34 -2.59 7.04 7.63
C VAL A 34 -3.57 5.88 7.51
N PHE A 35 -4.17 5.47 8.63
CA PHE A 35 -5.18 4.42 8.68
C PHE A 35 -6.57 5.05 8.68
N PHE A 36 -7.49 4.50 7.90
CA PHE A 36 -8.86 5.02 7.82
C PHE A 36 -9.89 3.95 7.47
N ASP A 37 -11.14 4.24 7.83
CA ASP A 37 -12.33 3.50 7.44
C ASP A 37 -13.16 4.28 6.43
N ALA A 38 -13.64 3.59 5.40
CA ALA A 38 -14.51 4.16 4.36
C ALA A 38 -15.37 3.06 3.71
N ASP A 39 -16.49 3.44 3.10
CA ASP A 39 -17.17 2.56 2.13
C ASP A 39 -16.40 2.51 0.80
N ASP A 40 -16.75 1.57 -0.08
CA ASP A 40 -16.03 1.35 -1.34
C ASP A 40 -16.01 2.62 -2.20
N ALA A 41 -17.16 3.29 -2.34
CA ALA A 41 -17.28 4.52 -3.13
C ALA A 41 -16.38 5.64 -2.61
N THR A 42 -16.28 5.79 -1.29
CA THR A 42 -15.42 6.77 -0.63
C THR A 42 -13.95 6.39 -0.75
N THR A 43 -13.61 5.11 -0.64
CA THR A 43 -12.24 4.62 -0.87
C THR A 43 -11.79 4.92 -2.30
N TYR A 44 -12.61 4.60 -3.31
CA TYR A 44 -12.28 4.92 -4.71
C TYR A 44 -12.24 6.42 -4.98
N ARG A 45 -13.09 7.22 -4.31
CA ARG A 45 -12.98 8.69 -4.33
C ARG A 45 -11.64 9.14 -3.77
N ALA A 46 -11.17 8.54 -2.67
CA ALA A 46 -9.86 8.84 -2.10
C ALA A 46 -8.73 8.49 -3.07
N CYS A 47 -8.75 7.30 -3.68
CA CYS A 47 -7.78 6.90 -4.72
C CYS A 47 -7.68 7.93 -5.85
N TYR A 48 -8.83 8.48 -6.27
CA TYR A 48 -8.87 9.44 -7.38
C TYR A 48 -8.50 10.87 -6.98
N ARG A 49 -8.92 11.33 -5.79
CA ARG A 49 -8.85 12.75 -5.40
C ARG A 49 -7.67 13.09 -4.50
N SER A 50 -7.15 12.13 -3.74
CA SER A 50 -6.02 12.37 -2.84
C SER A 50 -4.83 12.95 -3.60
N GLN A 51 -4.23 13.99 -3.03
CA GLN A 51 -3.01 14.62 -3.53
C GLN A 51 -1.82 14.37 -2.60
N SER A 52 -2.07 14.04 -1.34
CA SER A 52 -1.04 13.78 -0.33
C SER A 52 -0.61 12.31 -0.27
N SER A 53 -1.50 11.38 -0.61
CA SER A 53 -1.19 9.94 -0.63
C SER A 53 -0.36 9.57 -1.86
N GLU A 54 0.70 8.81 -1.64
CA GLU A 54 1.48 8.14 -2.68
C GLU A 54 0.74 6.91 -3.21
N ARG A 55 0.11 6.15 -2.29
CA ARG A 55 -0.75 5.01 -2.60
C ARG A 55 -1.89 4.89 -1.59
N ILE A 56 -3.00 4.30 -2.01
CA ILE A 56 -4.10 3.89 -1.14
C ILE A 56 -4.29 2.39 -1.28
N CYS A 57 -4.24 1.71 -0.14
CA CYS A 57 -4.31 0.27 -0.03
C CYS A 57 -5.54 -0.14 0.80
N LYS A 58 -6.16 -1.26 0.44
CA LYS A 58 -7.08 -1.99 1.33
C LYS A 58 -6.26 -2.80 2.33
N ALA A 59 -6.69 -2.94 3.57
CA ALA A 59 -6.07 -3.89 4.50
C ALA A 59 -6.10 -5.32 3.91
N LEU A 60 -5.00 -6.06 4.02
CA LEU A 60 -4.85 -7.37 3.38
C LEU A 60 -5.89 -8.38 3.87
N ASP A 61 -6.58 -9.03 2.93
CA ASP A 61 -7.33 -10.27 3.11
C ASP A 61 -6.71 -11.35 2.21
N LEU A 62 -6.47 -12.55 2.73
CA LEU A 62 -5.86 -13.65 1.97
C LEU A 62 -6.68 -14.02 0.73
N GLN A 63 -7.99 -13.82 0.74
CA GLN A 63 -8.85 -14.09 -0.42
C GLN A 63 -8.58 -13.12 -1.59
N ASP A 64 -8.07 -11.92 -1.31
CA ASP A 64 -7.68 -10.98 -2.36
C ASP A 64 -6.45 -11.48 -3.15
N LEU A 65 -5.73 -12.46 -2.62
CA LEU A 65 -4.53 -13.04 -3.26
C LEU A 65 -4.83 -14.20 -4.21
N GLU A 66 -6.08 -14.65 -4.34
CA GLU A 66 -6.45 -15.77 -5.21
C GLU A 66 -6.04 -15.52 -6.67
N GLY A 67 -5.33 -16.49 -7.28
CA GLY A 67 -4.85 -16.43 -8.66
C GLY A 67 -3.37 -16.08 -8.77
N SER A 68 -3.00 -14.80 -8.60
CA SER A 68 -1.59 -14.39 -8.56
C SER A 68 -1.37 -13.09 -7.81
N PHE A 69 -0.23 -12.97 -7.13
CA PHE A 69 0.15 -11.73 -6.46
C PHE A 69 1.65 -11.41 -6.60
N CYS A 70 2.01 -10.16 -6.32
CA CYS A 70 3.39 -9.77 -6.06
C CYS A 70 3.48 -8.96 -4.77
N VAL A 71 4.67 -8.91 -4.17
CA VAL A 71 4.95 -8.05 -3.03
C VAL A 71 5.83 -6.89 -3.49
N ARG A 72 5.50 -5.69 -3.01
CA ARG A 72 6.32 -4.49 -3.13
C ARG A 72 6.53 -3.89 -1.76
N ALA A 73 7.77 -3.95 -1.28
CA ALA A 73 8.10 -3.46 0.04
C ALA A 73 8.50 -1.98 0.00
N ARG A 74 8.10 -1.25 1.03
CA ARG A 74 8.59 0.08 1.39
C ARG A 74 9.22 -0.04 2.76
N VAL A 75 10.55 -0.04 2.82
CA VAL A 75 11.29 -0.14 4.06
C VAL A 75 11.62 1.27 4.55
N LEU A 76 11.18 1.62 5.76
CA LEU A 76 11.48 2.89 6.42
C LEU A 76 12.62 2.77 7.45
N SER A 77 13.22 1.58 7.58
CA SER A 77 14.41 1.30 8.39
C SER A 77 15.62 0.93 7.50
N ASP A 78 16.83 1.16 8.02
CA ASP A 78 18.07 0.87 7.29
C ASP A 78 18.52 -0.61 7.39
N ASP A 79 17.86 -1.40 8.24
CA ASP A 79 18.32 -2.74 8.63
C ASP A 79 17.94 -3.86 7.64
N VAL A 80 17.04 -3.58 6.69
CA VAL A 80 16.46 -4.61 5.81
C VAL A 80 16.52 -4.18 4.35
N ALA A 81 17.19 -4.99 3.52
CA ALA A 81 17.19 -4.77 2.08
C ALA A 81 15.81 -5.10 1.48
N THR A 82 15.25 -4.16 0.71
CA THR A 82 13.92 -4.27 0.09
C THR A 82 13.67 -5.59 -0.66
N PRO A 83 14.59 -6.09 -1.52
CA PRO A 83 14.34 -7.34 -2.25
C PRO A 83 14.29 -8.57 -1.33
N ALA A 84 15.07 -8.56 -0.25
CA ALA A 84 15.04 -9.64 0.74
C ALA A 84 13.71 -9.64 1.49
N ALA A 85 13.22 -8.46 1.90
CA ALA A 85 11.91 -8.31 2.53
C ALA A 85 10.78 -8.80 1.61
N GLU A 86 10.77 -8.39 0.34
CA GLU A 86 9.75 -8.82 -0.64
C GLU A 86 9.72 -10.35 -0.79
N ALA A 87 10.89 -10.99 -0.87
CA ALA A 87 11.00 -12.44 -0.99
C ALA A 87 10.50 -13.16 0.27
N THR A 88 10.92 -12.69 1.46
CA THR A 88 10.52 -13.27 2.74
C THR A 88 9.01 -13.14 2.97
N ILE A 89 8.44 -11.96 2.75
CA ILE A 89 7.00 -11.71 2.92
C ILE A 89 6.21 -12.50 1.87
N GLY A 90 6.66 -12.53 0.61
CA GLY A 90 6.02 -13.31 -0.44
C GLY A 90 5.98 -14.80 -0.14
N ALA A 91 7.07 -15.38 0.38
CA ALA A 91 7.11 -16.77 0.80
C ALA A 91 6.15 -17.05 1.97
N ARG A 92 6.10 -16.14 2.96
CA ARG A 92 5.19 -16.25 4.11
C ARG A 92 3.72 -16.24 3.66
N LEU A 93 3.34 -15.27 2.83
CA LEU A 93 1.97 -15.15 2.31
C LEU A 93 1.55 -16.34 1.46
N LEU A 94 2.48 -16.91 0.66
CA LEU A 94 2.20 -18.11 -0.12
C LEU A 94 1.86 -19.32 0.78
N GLU A 95 2.55 -19.46 1.91
CA GLU A 95 2.28 -20.52 2.88
C GLU A 95 0.95 -20.29 3.64
N GLU A 96 0.68 -19.04 4.01
CA GLU A 96 -0.59 -18.66 4.64
C GLU A 96 -1.79 -18.93 3.72
N CYS A 97 -1.70 -18.54 2.43
CA CYS A 97 -2.71 -18.85 1.42
C CYS A 97 -2.90 -20.36 1.27
N ARG A 98 -1.82 -21.14 1.17
CA ARG A 98 -1.90 -22.61 1.09
C ARG A 98 -2.62 -23.20 2.29
N SER A 99 -2.27 -22.74 3.49
CA SER A 99 -2.88 -23.20 4.74
C SER A 99 -4.36 -22.83 4.84
N ALA A 100 -4.76 -21.70 4.26
CA ALA A 100 -6.14 -21.25 4.17
C ALA A 100 -6.93 -21.85 2.99
N GLY A 101 -6.30 -22.67 2.13
CA GLY A 101 -6.93 -23.24 0.94
C GLY A 101 -7.15 -22.26 -0.22
N VAL A 102 -6.42 -21.14 -0.23
CA VAL A 102 -6.46 -20.14 -1.32
C VAL A 102 -5.43 -20.54 -2.38
N GLU A 103 -5.90 -20.83 -3.59
CA GLU A 103 -5.01 -21.15 -4.71
C GLU A 103 -4.36 -19.87 -5.26
N THR A 104 -3.03 -19.79 -5.18
CA THR A 104 -2.29 -18.61 -5.65
C THR A 104 -0.86 -18.95 -6.04
N LYS A 105 -0.21 -17.99 -6.72
CA LYS A 105 1.21 -18.02 -7.09
C LYS A 105 1.80 -16.61 -7.05
N VAL A 106 3.12 -16.53 -6.94
CA VAL A 106 3.84 -15.26 -7.10
C VAL A 106 4.06 -14.98 -8.59
N ASP A 107 3.62 -13.81 -9.06
CA ASP A 107 3.84 -13.31 -10.42
C ASP A 107 4.36 -11.88 -10.37
N LEU A 108 5.63 -11.68 -10.73
CA LEU A 108 6.27 -10.36 -10.68
C LEU A 108 5.94 -9.47 -11.88
N SER A 109 5.33 -10.02 -12.92
CA SER A 109 5.14 -9.39 -14.22
C SER A 109 3.72 -8.87 -14.42
N SER A 110 2.72 -9.72 -14.15
CA SER A 110 1.30 -9.41 -14.31
C SER A 110 0.49 -10.01 -13.16
N PRO A 111 0.77 -9.59 -11.91
CA PRO A 111 0.00 -10.04 -10.76
C PRO A 111 -1.43 -9.54 -10.85
N LYS A 112 -2.39 -10.36 -10.42
CA LYS A 112 -3.78 -9.92 -10.21
C LYS A 112 -3.87 -8.97 -9.02
N ALA A 113 -3.08 -9.20 -7.97
CA ALA A 113 -3.02 -8.38 -6.77
C ALA A 113 -1.59 -7.90 -6.47
N MET A 114 -1.42 -6.62 -6.16
CA MET A 114 -0.14 -6.09 -5.68
C MET A 114 -0.24 -5.84 -4.17
N VAL A 115 0.53 -6.61 -3.39
CA VAL A 115 0.66 -6.42 -1.95
C VAL A 115 1.69 -5.33 -1.69
N ARG A 116 1.29 -4.31 -0.95
CA ARG A 116 2.15 -3.28 -0.39
C ARG A 116 2.52 -3.68 1.02
N ALA A 117 3.82 -3.81 1.27
CA ALA A 117 4.35 -4.08 2.59
C ALA A 117 5.15 -2.87 3.08
N THR A 118 4.62 -2.13 4.05
CA THR A 118 5.38 -1.05 4.68
C THR A 118 6.02 -1.56 5.96
N ILE A 119 7.35 -1.53 6.00
CA ILE A 119 8.15 -1.93 7.16
C ILE A 119 8.52 -0.66 7.90
N VAL A 120 7.94 -0.49 9.08
CA VAL A 120 8.09 0.68 9.95
C VAL A 120 9.03 0.33 11.10
N PRO A 121 10.00 1.19 11.48
CA PRO A 121 10.76 0.98 12.70
C PRO A 121 9.83 1.07 13.92
N GLN A 122 9.87 0.10 14.83
CA GLN A 122 9.33 0.29 16.19
C GLN A 122 10.47 0.58 17.14
N GLY A 123 10.21 1.42 18.14
CA GLY A 123 11.23 1.89 19.10
C GLY A 123 11.89 0.80 19.95
N ASP A 124 11.45 -0.47 19.83
CA ASP A 124 11.98 -1.64 20.53
C ASP A 124 12.40 -2.73 19.51
N ASP A 125 13.54 -2.57 18.80
CA ASP A 125 14.27 -3.55 17.94
C ASP A 125 13.46 -4.47 16.99
N THR A 126 12.16 -4.28 16.87
CA THR A 126 11.21 -5.07 16.09
C THR A 126 10.61 -4.13 15.08
N SER A 127 10.85 -4.37 13.80
CA SER A 127 10.16 -3.63 12.75
C SER A 127 8.71 -4.10 12.68
N GLY A 128 7.78 -3.14 12.65
CA GLY A 128 6.38 -3.40 12.43
C GLY A 128 6.14 -3.60 10.94
N GLU A 129 5.29 -4.54 10.58
CA GLU A 129 4.92 -4.79 9.18
C GLU A 129 3.44 -4.44 8.99
N VAL A 130 3.17 -3.55 8.04
CA VAL A 130 1.81 -3.18 7.63
C VAL A 130 1.59 -3.66 6.20
N LEU A 131 0.61 -4.53 6.01
CA LEU A 131 0.26 -5.13 4.72
C LEU A 131 -1.07 -4.60 4.18
N GLY A 132 -1.09 -4.29 2.88
CA GLY A 132 -2.33 -3.95 2.17
C GLY A 132 -2.30 -4.32 0.69
N ILE A 133 -3.47 -4.41 0.08
CA ILE A 133 -3.64 -4.56 -1.38
C ILE A 133 -3.70 -3.18 -2.01
N ASP A 134 -2.82 -2.90 -2.96
CA ASP A 134 -2.82 -1.65 -3.71
C ASP A 134 -4.13 -1.50 -4.52
N LEU A 135 -4.87 -0.43 -4.27
CA LEU A 135 -6.09 -0.09 -5.02
C LEU A 135 -5.84 1.00 -6.07
N SER A 136 -4.77 1.78 -5.91
CA SER A 136 -4.58 3.03 -6.65
C SER A 136 -3.54 2.93 -7.75
N GLY A 137 -2.64 1.95 -7.67
CA GLY A 137 -1.40 2.02 -8.43
C GLY A 137 -0.59 3.26 -8.03
N ASP A 138 0.11 3.86 -8.98
CA ASP A 138 0.97 5.03 -8.74
C ASP A 138 0.17 6.35 -8.85
N ILE A 139 -0.37 6.84 -7.73
CA ILE A 139 -1.13 8.12 -7.67
C ILE A 139 -0.24 9.32 -8.07
N GLY A 140 1.07 9.22 -7.83
CA GLY A 140 2.06 10.26 -8.14
C GLY A 140 2.27 10.48 -9.64
N LYS A 141 2.06 9.44 -10.46
CA LYS A 141 2.16 9.48 -11.93
C LYS A 141 0.83 9.84 -12.58
N ARG A 142 0.37 11.06 -12.33
CA ARG A 142 -0.75 11.62 -13.10
C ARG A 142 -0.31 11.81 -14.55
N ASP A 143 -1.17 11.44 -15.50
CA ASP A 143 -0.83 11.42 -16.94
C ASP A 143 -0.22 12.73 -17.46
N TYR A 144 -0.65 13.88 -16.93
CA TYR A 144 -0.07 15.18 -17.32
C TYR A 144 1.42 15.32 -17.01
N LYS A 145 1.96 14.60 -16.03
CA LYS A 145 3.41 14.56 -15.73
C LYS A 145 4.17 13.60 -16.64
N VAL A 146 3.51 12.55 -17.12
CA VAL A 146 4.09 11.57 -18.04
C VAL A 146 4.32 12.18 -19.43
N PHE A 147 3.44 13.10 -19.86
CA PHE A 147 3.60 13.81 -21.12
C PHE A 147 4.60 14.99 -21.06
N ALA A 148 4.81 15.57 -19.88
CA ALA A 148 5.76 16.68 -19.71
C ALA A 148 7.23 16.28 -19.95
N SER A 149 7.57 14.98 -19.87
CA SER A 149 8.91 14.47 -20.18
C SER A 149 9.13 14.07 -21.64
N ARG A 150 8.12 14.21 -22.51
CA ARG A 150 8.18 13.87 -23.94
C ARG A 150 8.14 15.07 -24.89
N SER A 151 8.05 16.29 -24.37
CA SER A 151 8.10 17.52 -25.16
C SER A 151 9.52 18.10 -25.23
N SER A 152 10.41 17.46 -25.98
CA SER A 152 11.42 18.18 -26.75
C SER A 152 10.90 18.25 -28.19
N LEU A 153 10.55 19.45 -28.63
CA LEU A 153 10.39 19.79 -30.05
C LEU A 153 11.67 19.45 -30.82
#